data_AF-A0AAU1NPK6-F1
#
_entry.id   AF-A0AAU1NPK6-F1
#
_cell.length_a   1.000
_cell.length_b   1.000
_cell.length_c   1.000
_cell.angle_alpha   90.00
_cell.angle_beta   90.00
_cell.angle_gamma   90.00
#
_symmetry.space_group_name_H-M   'P 1'
#
loop_
_entity.id
_entity.type
_entity.pdbx_description
1 polymer ?
#
loop_
_entity_poly.entity_id
_entity_poly.type
_entity_poly.pdbx_seq_one_letter_code
_entity_poly.pdbx_strand_id
1 'polypeptide(L)'
;MVRLPIGTPLRSDGQLTVKSLAVEAGLKRNKLTHKHTGLKDLFYALVQMQDSRPKAVDGLTRHNDQLKKRISALREERDQLRMDIKQLVRVIHVLEVENRQLRQSAGDGDGIVRVLPVQQHQAGPSA
;
A
#
# COMPACT_ATOMS: atom_id res chain seq x y z
N MET A 1 -4.56 34.43 -26.27
CA MET A 1 -4.31 33.24 -27.11
C MET A 1 -3.71 32.09 -26.31
N VAL A 2 -2.54 32.23 -25.66
CA VAL A 2 -1.91 31.14 -24.86
C VAL A 2 -2.77 30.63 -23.68
N ARG A 3 -3.71 31.46 -23.22
CA ARG A 3 -4.65 31.14 -22.14
C ARG A 3 -5.60 29.98 -22.42
N LEU A 4 -6.06 29.84 -23.66
CA LEU A 4 -7.01 28.80 -24.04
C LEU A 4 -6.36 27.41 -23.98
N PRO A 5 -5.16 27.17 -24.58
CA PRO A 5 -4.42 25.93 -24.35
C PRO A 5 -4.09 25.68 -22.87
N ILE A 6 -3.80 26.70 -22.06
CA ILE A 6 -3.47 26.51 -20.64
C ILE A 6 -4.70 26.18 -19.76
N GLY A 7 -5.92 26.19 -20.32
CA GLY A 7 -7.15 25.88 -19.57
C GLY A 7 -7.65 27.04 -18.70
N THR A 8 -7.23 28.27 -18.98
CA THR A 8 -7.69 29.49 -18.29
C THR A 8 -8.35 30.49 -19.26
N PRO A 9 -9.40 30.08 -20.00
CA PRO A 9 -10.07 30.94 -20.97
C PRO A 9 -10.71 32.15 -20.29
N LEU A 10 -10.60 33.33 -20.89
CA LEU A 10 -11.19 34.56 -20.37
C LEU A 10 -12.50 34.92 -21.09
N ARG A 11 -12.60 34.59 -22.38
CA ARG A 11 -13.72 35.02 -23.24
C ARG A 11 -14.41 33.87 -23.94
N SER A 12 -13.78 32.70 -23.98
CA SER A 12 -14.26 31.50 -24.66
C SER A 12 -14.81 30.45 -23.70
N ASP A 13 -15.51 29.47 -24.27
CA ASP A 13 -16.07 28.29 -23.59
C ASP A 13 -15.01 27.26 -23.15
N GLY A 14 -13.72 27.57 -23.32
CA GLY A 14 -12.61 26.70 -22.94
C GLY A 14 -12.38 25.50 -23.85
N GLN A 15 -13.18 25.34 -24.91
CA GLN A 15 -13.00 24.24 -25.86
C GLN A 15 -11.74 24.47 -26.70
N LEU A 16 -10.94 23.43 -26.95
CA LEU A 16 -9.72 23.51 -27.77
C LEU A 16 -10.05 23.50 -29.28
N THR A 17 -10.91 24.43 -29.70
CA THR A 17 -11.33 24.58 -31.11
C THR A 17 -10.89 25.92 -31.68
N VAL A 18 -10.78 26.00 -33.01
CA VAL A 18 -10.47 27.25 -33.73
C VAL A 18 -11.55 28.31 -33.51
N LYS A 19 -12.81 27.90 -33.25
CA LYS A 19 -13.91 28.82 -32.93
C LYS A 19 -13.67 29.48 -31.57
N SER A 20 -13.36 28.68 -30.56
CA SER A 20 -13.06 29.17 -29.21
C SER A 20 -11.79 30.01 -29.19
N LEU A 21 -10.78 29.65 -29.99
CA LEU A 21 -9.58 30.48 -30.20
C LEU A 21 -9.94 31.85 -30.81
N ALA A 22 -10.85 31.88 -31.78
CA ALA A 22 -11.31 33.11 -32.40
C ALA A 22 -11.99 34.03 -31.37
N VAL A 23 -12.87 33.46 -30.55
CA VAL A 23 -13.54 34.18 -29.45
C VAL A 23 -12.53 34.68 -28.41
N GLU A 24 -11.58 33.85 -28.02
CA GLU A 24 -10.54 34.20 -27.04
C GLU A 24 -9.60 35.31 -27.55
N ALA A 25 -9.27 35.29 -28.84
CA ALA A 25 -8.45 36.31 -29.49
C ALA A 25 -9.26 37.56 -29.88
N GLY A 26 -10.59 37.56 -29.73
CA GLY A 26 -11.46 38.64 -30.20
C GLY A 26 -11.49 38.80 -31.73
N LEU A 27 -11.21 37.71 -32.47
CA LEU A 27 -11.11 37.69 -33.93
C LEU A 27 -12.28 36.92 -34.56
N LYS A 28 -12.62 37.27 -35.80
CA LYS A 28 -13.50 36.43 -36.63
C LYS A 28 -12.74 35.22 -37.15
N ARG A 29 -13.39 34.05 -37.23
CA ARG A 29 -12.80 32.79 -37.74
C ARG A 29 -12.10 32.95 -39.10
N ASN A 30 -12.65 33.72 -40.02
CA ASN A 30 -12.06 33.95 -41.35
C ASN A 30 -10.69 34.64 -41.28
N LYS A 31 -10.42 35.41 -40.22
CA LYS A 31 -9.12 36.05 -40.04
C LYS A 31 -8.05 35.03 -39.65
N LEU A 32 -8.41 34.01 -38.86
CA LEU A 32 -7.52 32.90 -38.48
C LEU A 32 -7.17 31.98 -39.68
N THR A 33 -8.02 31.92 -40.70
CA THR A 33 -7.77 31.08 -41.89
C THR A 33 -7.08 31.81 -43.03
N HIS A 34 -7.23 33.13 -43.14
CA HIS A 34 -6.72 33.89 -44.29
C HIS A 34 -5.71 34.98 -43.97
N LYS A 35 -5.65 35.50 -42.72
CA LYS A 35 -4.74 36.60 -42.36
C LYS A 35 -3.78 36.27 -41.23
N HIS A 36 -4.20 35.43 -40.30
CA HIS A 36 -3.48 35.05 -39.09
C HIS A 36 -3.37 33.53 -38.99
N THR A 37 -2.93 32.88 -40.08
CA THR A 37 -2.71 31.44 -40.15
C THR A 37 -1.69 30.97 -39.11
N GLY A 38 -0.62 31.73 -38.90
CA GLY A 38 0.37 31.42 -37.86
C GLY A 38 -0.22 31.33 -36.44
N LEU A 39 -1.30 32.07 -36.15
CA LEU A 39 -1.98 31.98 -34.85
C LEU A 39 -2.74 30.65 -34.72
N LYS A 40 -3.32 30.16 -35.82
CA LYS A 40 -3.93 28.82 -35.88
C LYS A 40 -2.85 27.74 -35.75
N ASP A 41 -1.72 27.88 -36.43
CA ASP A 41 -0.64 26.89 -36.43
C ASP A 41 0.01 26.77 -35.04
N LEU A 42 0.29 27.91 -34.39
CA LEU A 42 0.77 27.94 -33.00
C LEU A 42 -0.24 27.35 -32.03
N PHE A 43 -1.54 27.58 -32.25
CA PHE A 43 -2.58 26.98 -31.42
C PHE A 43 -2.56 25.46 -31.53
N TYR A 44 -2.49 24.92 -32.75
CA TYR A 44 -2.38 23.47 -32.94
C TYR A 44 -1.08 22.89 -32.38
N ALA A 45 0.05 23.60 -32.52
CA ALA A 45 1.31 23.17 -31.92
C ALA A 45 1.22 23.09 -30.39
N LEU A 46 0.61 24.10 -29.75
CA LEU A 46 0.41 24.11 -28.29
C LEU A 46 -0.56 23.03 -27.81
N VAL A 47 -1.66 22.81 -28.55
CA VAL A 47 -2.61 21.73 -28.26
C VAL A 47 -1.93 20.37 -28.41
N GLN A 48 -1.17 20.15 -29.48
CA GLN A 48 -0.38 18.92 -29.69
C GLN A 48 0.63 18.68 -28.56
N MET A 49 1.32 19.72 -28.08
CA MET A 49 2.25 19.62 -26.95
C MET A 49 1.55 19.28 -25.63
N GLN A 50 0.30 19.72 -25.44
CA GLN A 50 -0.49 19.43 -24.25
C GLN A 50 -1.15 18.04 -24.30
N ASP A 51 -1.75 17.68 -25.44
CA ASP A 51 -2.34 16.37 -25.73
C ASP A 51 -1.28 15.27 -25.82
N SER A 52 -0.03 15.65 -26.08
CA SER A 52 1.15 14.84 -25.76
C SER A 52 1.32 14.74 -24.24
N ARG A 53 0.30 14.25 -23.53
CA ARG A 53 0.41 13.74 -22.18
C ARG A 53 1.64 12.82 -22.19
N PRO A 54 2.74 13.21 -21.52
CA PRO A 54 3.98 12.47 -21.67
C PRO A 54 3.68 11.04 -21.22
N LYS A 55 4.04 10.03 -22.01
CA LYS A 55 3.95 8.61 -21.60
C LYS A 55 4.58 8.39 -20.21
N ALA A 56 5.53 9.24 -19.84
CA ALA A 56 6.11 9.35 -18.51
C ALA A 56 5.07 9.61 -17.39
N VAL A 57 4.05 10.46 -17.59
CA VAL A 57 3.00 10.74 -16.60
C VAL A 57 2.09 9.52 -16.38
N ASP A 58 1.78 8.77 -17.43
CA ASP A 58 1.03 7.52 -17.29
C ASP A 58 1.86 6.42 -16.61
N GLY A 59 3.15 6.34 -16.93
CA GLY A 59 4.10 5.49 -16.22
C GLY A 59 4.19 5.85 -14.74
N LEU A 60 4.33 7.13 -14.42
CA LEU A 60 4.37 7.64 -13.05
C LEU A 60 3.07 7.34 -12.28
N THR A 61 1.92 7.47 -12.92
CA THR A 61 0.62 7.14 -12.31
C THR A 61 0.55 5.65 -11.98
N ARG A 62 0.93 4.78 -12.93
CA ARG A 62 0.99 3.31 -12.70
C ARG A 62 1.97 2.94 -11.59
N HIS A 63 3.15 3.57 -11.56
CA HIS A 63 4.12 3.36 -10.49
C HIS A 63 3.59 3.84 -9.13
N ASN A 64 2.89 4.97 -9.09
CA ASN A 64 2.27 5.47 -7.87
C ASN A 64 1.21 4.49 -7.34
N ASP A 65 0.37 3.95 -8.22
CA ASP A 65 -0.65 2.96 -7.86
C ASP A 65 -0.02 1.65 -7.38
N GLN A 66 1.06 1.21 -8.02
CA GLN A 66 1.81 0.03 -7.58
C GLN A 66 2.45 0.24 -6.20
N LEU A 67 3.04 1.41 -5.96
CA LEU A 67 3.62 1.76 -4.66
C LEU A 67 2.56 1.83 -3.56
N LYS A 68 1.38 2.41 -3.84
CA LYS A 68 0.25 2.42 -2.92
C LYS A 68 -0.19 1.01 -2.52
N LYS A 69 -0.31 0.10 -3.49
CA LYS A 69 -0.64 -1.31 -3.25
C LYS A 69 0.42 -2.02 -2.40
N ARG A 70 1.71 -1.74 -2.64
CA ARG A 70 2.79 -2.30 -1.82
C ARG A 70 2.74 -1.78 -0.38
N ILE A 71 2.48 -0.48 -0.20
CA ILE A 71 2.35 0.12 1.13
C ILE A 71 1.16 -0.46 1.89
N SER A 72 0.01 -0.70 1.24
CA SER A 72 -1.13 -1.34 1.90
C SER A 72 -0.80 -2.77 2.33
N ALA A 73 -0.22 -3.57 1.43
CA ALA A 73 0.17 -4.95 1.74
C ALA A 73 1.18 -5.01 2.90
N LEU A 74 2.21 -4.16 2.89
CA LEU A 74 3.20 -4.10 3.98
C LEU A 74 2.60 -3.64 5.31
N ARG A 75 1.57 -2.79 5.29
CA ARG A 75 0.85 -2.37 6.51
C ARG A 75 0.04 -3.52 7.08
N GLU A 76 -0.67 -4.25 6.23
CA GLU A 76 -1.43 -5.44 6.62
C GLU A 76 -0.50 -6.51 7.22
N GLU A 77 0.62 -6.80 6.57
CA GLU A 77 1.62 -7.76 7.07
C GLU A 77 2.20 -7.33 8.42
N ARG A 78 2.57 -6.05 8.56
CA ARG A 78 3.05 -5.51 9.84
C ARG A 78 2.00 -5.65 10.94
N ASP A 79 0.74 -5.39 10.64
CA ASP A 79 -0.33 -5.45 11.64
C ASP A 79 -0.62 -6.90 12.04
N GLN A 80 -0.55 -7.84 11.10
CA GLN A 80 -0.62 -9.27 11.38
C GLN A 80 0.54 -9.73 12.29
N LEU A 81 1.78 -9.40 11.93
CA LEU A 81 2.95 -9.74 12.76
C LEU A 81 2.84 -9.16 14.18
N ARG A 82 2.31 -7.95 14.32
CA ARG A 82 2.05 -7.34 15.64
C ARG A 82 0.99 -8.10 16.43
N MET A 83 -0.03 -8.65 15.78
CA MET A 83 -1.03 -9.50 16.44
C MET A 83 -0.40 -10.82 16.89
N ASP A 84 0.39 -11.45 16.03
CA ASP A 84 1.05 -12.73 16.33
C ASP A 84 2.03 -12.58 17.50
N ILE A 85 2.84 -11.51 17.52
CA ILE A 85 3.73 -11.20 18.65
C ILE A 85 2.94 -11.07 19.96
N LYS A 86 1.79 -10.37 19.95
CA LYS A 86 0.96 -10.23 21.15
C LYS A 86 0.40 -11.57 21.63
N GLN A 87 0.02 -12.45 20.70
CA GLN A 87 -0.45 -13.79 21.03
C GLN A 87 0.68 -14.64 21.64
N LEU A 88 1.86 -14.63 21.04
CA LEU A 88 3.03 -15.35 21.56
C LEU A 88 3.43 -14.86 22.95
N VAL A 89 3.46 -13.54 23.19
CA VAL A 89 3.71 -12.98 24.53
C VAL A 89 2.69 -13.49 25.55
N ARG A 90 1.41 -13.57 25.18
CA ARG A 90 0.37 -14.09 26.07
C ARG A 90 0.59 -15.57 26.39
N VAL A 91 0.91 -16.39 25.39
CA VAL A 91 1.20 -17.82 25.58
C VAL A 91 2.41 -18.02 26.48
N ILE A 92 3.50 -17.28 26.23
CA ILE A 92 4.71 -17.32 27.07
C ILE A 92 4.35 -16.97 28.52
N HIS A 93 3.55 -15.93 28.75
CA HIS A 93 3.14 -15.54 30.09
C HIS A 93 2.34 -16.65 30.81
N VAL A 94 1.40 -17.31 30.11
CA VAL A 94 0.64 -18.44 30.67
C VAL A 94 1.60 -19.59 31.03
N LEU A 95 2.50 -19.96 30.13
CA LEU A 95 3.48 -21.02 30.36
C LEU A 95 4.43 -20.68 31.52
N GLU A 96 4.85 -19.44 31.67
CA GLU A 96 5.66 -18.99 32.80
C GLU A 96 4.92 -19.14 34.14
N VAL A 97 3.62 -18.81 34.17
CA VAL A 97 2.78 -18.98 35.36
C VAL A 97 2.60 -20.47 35.69
N GLU A 98 2.27 -21.31 34.70
CA GLU A 98 2.13 -22.76 34.88
C GLU A 98 3.44 -23.40 35.36
N ASN A 99 4.57 -23.04 34.77
CA ASN A 99 5.88 -23.55 35.17
C ASN A 99 6.21 -23.17 36.62
N ARG A 100 5.89 -21.92 37.02
CA ARG A 100 6.06 -21.46 38.40
C ARG A 100 5.20 -22.27 39.37
N GLN A 101 3.92 -22.52 39.03
CA GLN A 101 3.03 -23.33 39.84
C GLN A 101 3.52 -24.77 39.97
N LEU A 102 3.95 -25.39 38.87
CA LEU A 102 4.49 -26.76 38.90
C LEU A 102 5.75 -26.86 39.76
N ARG A 103 6.65 -25.86 39.70
CA ARG A 103 7.83 -25.80 40.57
C ARG A 103 7.49 -25.61 42.04
N GLN A 104 6.47 -24.81 42.36
CA GLN A 104 5.98 -24.64 43.72
C GLN A 104 5.38 -25.95 44.24
N SER A 105 4.49 -26.59 43.47
CA SER A 105 3.90 -27.89 43.83
C SER A 105 4.94 -29.01 43.95
N ALA A 106 6.00 -28.99 43.14
CA ALA A 106 7.11 -29.94 43.24
C ALA A 106 8.02 -29.66 44.45
N GLY A 107 8.24 -28.39 44.80
CA GLY A 107 8.98 -27.97 45.99
C GLY A 107 8.21 -28.24 47.29
N ASP A 108 6.88 -28.11 47.27
CA ASP A 108 5.99 -28.46 48.39
C ASP A 108 5.79 -29.99 48.52
N GLY A 109 6.10 -30.75 47.45
CA GLY A 109 6.00 -32.21 47.38
C GLY A 109 7.27 -32.99 47.77
N ASP A 110 8.35 -32.31 48.18
CA ASP A 110 9.66 -32.91 48.49
C ASP A 110 9.71 -33.64 49.86
N GLY A 111 8.72 -34.49 50.13
CA GLY A 111 8.63 -35.23 51.39
C GLY A 111 8.02 -36.63 51.30
N ILE A 112 7.61 -37.12 50.12
CA ILE A 112 7.09 -38.49 50.00
C ILE A 112 7.70 -39.18 48.78
N VAL A 113 8.95 -39.61 48.92
CA VAL A 113 9.51 -40.69 48.09
C VAL A 113 8.80 -41.98 48.50
N ARG A 114 7.72 -42.34 47.81
CA ARG A 114 7.16 -43.69 47.89
C ARG A 114 8.05 -44.64 47.11
N VAL A 115 8.96 -45.30 47.82
CA VAL A 115 9.72 -46.43 47.29
C VAL A 115 8.73 -47.53 46.92
N LEU A 116 8.64 -47.85 45.63
CA LEU A 116 7.90 -49.00 45.13
C LEU A 116 8.58 -50.27 45.65
N PRO A 117 7.87 -51.18 46.37
CA PRO A 117 8.48 -52.42 46.81
C PRO A 117 8.80 -53.27 45.58
N VAL A 118 10.09 -53.46 45.32
CA VAL A 118 10.58 -54.46 44.38
C VAL A 118 10.18 -55.82 44.93
N GLN A 119 9.21 -56.49 44.30
CA GLN A 119 8.95 -57.90 44.55
C GLN A 119 10.17 -58.70 44.09
N GLN A 120 11.08 -58.98 45.01
CA GLN A 120 12.09 -60.01 44.84
C GLN A 120 11.35 -61.35 44.72
N HIS A 121 11.13 -61.80 43.49
CA HIS A 121 10.82 -63.20 43.25
C HIS A 121 12.04 -64.00 43.69
N GLN A 122 11.94 -64.58 44.90
CA GLN A 122 12.87 -65.59 45.38
C GLN A 122 12.75 -66.79 44.44
N ALA A 123 13.65 -66.88 43.46
CA ALA A 123 13.94 -68.13 42.79
C ALA A 123 14.64 -69.03 43.82
N GLY A 124 13.84 -69.84 44.52
CA GLY A 124 14.34 -70.90 45.38
C GLY A 124 15.12 -71.95 44.59
N PRO A 125 16.12 -72.61 45.22
CA PRO A 125 17.06 -73.47 44.53
C PRO A 125 16.50 -74.88 44.25
N SER A 126 16.92 -75.41 43.10
CA SER A 126 17.23 -76.81 42.75
C SER A 126 16.55 -77.98 43.49
N ALA A 127 15.94 -78.87 42.70
CA ALA A 127 16.22 -80.31 42.71
C ALA A 127 15.86 -80.92 41.35
#